data_AF-A0A2V8G3K8-F1
#
_entry.id   AF-A0A2V8G3K8-F1
#
_cell.length_a   1.000
_cell.length_b   1.000
_cell.length_c   1.000
_cell.angle_alpha   90.00
_cell.angle_beta   90.00
_cell.angle_gamma   90.00
#
_symmetry.space_group_name_H-M   'P 1'
#
loop_
_entity.id
_entity.type
_entity.pdbx_description
1 polymer ?
#
loop_
_entity_poly.entity_id
_entity_poly.type
_entity_poly.pdbx_seq_one_letter_code
_entity_poly.pdbx_strand_id
1 'polypeptide(L)'
;MRTIRTIASLLVVLTIEGTALAQSAAPADPIGAARDLYSSARYDEALAMLNEMHPNDGPNASIERRSIEQYRSLCLLALGRASEAESAIAAVVTSDPWYQPNESDASPRVRTAFSDVRQKLLPEIANGRYAAAKQAYDRKDYAAATQQFRQVMALLDDPDMRGRLADLKLLAKGFLDLSLVASMPPPEPPRREAPPPPPPAQPEPNRIYMSDDLNVLPPSPIKQNVPRLPGGMTAQARDHGVLEVIIDEAGRVIAVTIRQSLHVQYDAVLMNAAREWRYQPATVNGKPVKYRKLIQVNLSRQEQQQQ
;
A
#
# COMPACT_ATOMS: atom_id res chain seq x y z
N MET A 1 -15.90 88.67 54.55
CA MET A 1 -16.40 87.78 55.62
C MET A 1 -17.16 86.62 54.99
N ARG A 2 -16.83 85.37 55.38
CA ARG A 2 -17.72 84.18 55.51
C ARG A 2 -18.65 83.84 54.32
N THR A 3 -18.34 82.83 53.47
CA THR A 3 -18.46 81.35 53.62
C THR A 3 -19.72 80.76 52.98
N ILE A 4 -19.54 79.63 52.25
CA ILE A 4 -20.48 78.47 52.11
C ILE A 4 -21.64 78.69 51.09
N ARG A 5 -22.06 77.78 50.18
CA ARG A 5 -22.08 76.31 50.08
C ARG A 5 -22.29 75.84 48.62
N THR A 6 -21.82 74.63 48.37
CA THR A 6 -21.97 73.72 47.22
C THR A 6 -23.41 73.40 46.77
N ILE A 7 -23.62 73.20 45.46
CA ILE A 7 -24.56 72.19 44.92
C ILE A 7 -23.84 71.47 43.76
N ALA A 8 -23.65 70.17 43.97
CA ALA A 8 -23.13 69.22 43.01
C ALA A 8 -24.21 68.87 41.97
N SER A 9 -23.82 68.76 40.70
CA SER A 9 -24.63 68.07 39.69
C SER A 9 -23.70 67.11 38.93
N LEU A 10 -24.00 65.84 39.14
CA LEU A 10 -23.33 64.65 38.65
C LEU A 10 -23.62 64.51 37.15
N LEU A 11 -22.59 64.64 36.30
CA LEU A 11 -22.69 64.41 34.86
C LEU A 11 -21.86 63.16 34.53
N VAL A 12 -22.57 62.06 34.30
CA VAL A 12 -21.99 60.77 33.91
C VAL A 12 -21.56 60.89 32.45
N VAL A 13 -20.25 61.01 32.22
CA VAL A 13 -19.65 60.92 30.88
C VAL A 13 -19.40 59.44 30.59
N LEU A 14 -20.18 58.89 29.67
CA LEU A 14 -20.01 57.55 29.14
C LEU A 14 -18.81 57.58 28.16
N THR A 15 -17.63 57.22 28.62
CA THR A 15 -16.45 57.05 27.75
C THR A 15 -16.58 55.74 26.99
N ILE A 16 -16.86 55.83 25.68
CA ILE A 16 -16.72 54.71 24.76
C ILE A 16 -15.22 54.52 24.53
N GLU A 17 -14.61 53.59 25.24
CA GLU A 17 -13.29 53.10 24.90
C GLU A 17 -13.40 52.30 23.60
N GLY A 18 -13.07 52.96 22.49
CA GLY A 18 -12.82 52.29 21.23
C GLY A 18 -11.60 51.39 21.39
N THR A 19 -11.82 50.11 21.62
CA THR A 19 -10.80 49.07 21.48
C THR A 19 -10.35 49.05 20.03
N ALA A 20 -9.28 49.79 19.74
CA ALA A 20 -8.50 49.61 18.53
C ALA A 20 -7.98 48.17 18.56
N LEU A 21 -8.60 47.29 17.78
CA LEU A 21 -8.00 46.02 17.42
C LEU A 21 -6.69 46.37 16.71
N ALA A 22 -5.58 46.25 17.43
CA ALA A 22 -4.26 46.19 16.86
C ALA A 22 -4.29 45.02 15.87
N GLN A 23 -4.45 45.35 14.59
CA GLN A 23 -4.11 44.43 13.52
C GLN A 23 -2.63 44.12 13.74
N SER A 24 -2.36 42.90 14.18
CA SER A 24 -1.05 42.29 14.06
C SER A 24 -0.63 42.50 12.61
N ALA A 25 0.24 43.48 12.37
CA ALA A 25 0.96 43.55 11.10
C ALA A 25 1.55 42.16 10.88
N ALA A 26 1.34 41.59 9.69
CA ALA A 26 2.01 40.36 9.30
C ALA A 26 3.50 40.48 9.65
N PRO A 27 4.18 39.39 10.06
CA PRO A 27 5.61 39.47 10.29
C PRO A 27 6.25 40.06 9.04
N ALA A 28 6.88 41.22 9.18
CA ALA A 28 7.54 41.90 8.08
C ALA A 28 8.49 40.89 7.45
N ASP A 29 8.36 40.62 6.15
CA ASP A 29 9.31 39.77 5.40
C ASP A 29 10.66 40.49 5.39
N PRO A 30 11.62 40.11 6.26
CA PRO A 30 12.84 40.91 6.43
C PRO A 30 13.70 40.81 5.17
N ILE A 31 13.70 39.64 4.52
CA ILE A 31 14.39 39.41 3.25
C ILE A 31 13.73 40.21 2.13
N GLY A 32 12.39 40.29 2.12
CA GLY A 32 11.63 41.17 1.22
C GLY A 32 12.06 42.64 1.37
N ALA A 33 12.14 43.15 2.59
CA ALA A 33 12.59 44.52 2.85
C ALA A 33 14.04 44.77 2.40
N ALA A 34 14.96 43.82 2.64
CA ALA A 34 16.33 43.91 2.15
C ALA A 34 16.42 43.88 0.61
N ARG A 35 15.55 43.12 -0.05
CA ARG A 35 15.43 43.09 -1.51
C ARG A 35 14.96 44.43 -2.07
N ASP A 36 14.00 45.07 -1.41
CA ASP A 36 13.51 46.38 -1.81
C ASP A 36 14.60 47.45 -1.70
N LEU A 37 15.38 47.42 -0.61
CA LEU A 37 16.57 48.27 -0.44
C LEU A 37 17.62 48.02 -1.54
N TYR A 38 17.89 46.76 -1.86
CA TYR A 38 18.79 46.39 -2.96
C TYR A 38 18.28 46.93 -4.31
N SER A 39 16.99 46.75 -4.62
CA SER A 39 16.39 47.24 -5.87
C SER A 39 16.43 48.77 -5.99
N SER A 40 16.42 49.47 -4.86
CA SER A 40 16.53 50.92 -4.77
C SER A 40 17.99 51.42 -4.73
N ALA A 41 18.96 50.54 -4.98
CA ALA A 41 20.41 50.81 -4.92
C ALA A 41 20.92 51.29 -3.54
N ARG A 42 20.19 51.02 -2.45
CA ARG A 42 20.57 51.34 -1.07
C ARG A 42 21.37 50.17 -0.46
N TYR A 43 22.52 49.89 -1.06
CA TYR A 43 23.29 48.67 -0.76
C TYR A 43 23.85 48.61 0.66
N ASP A 44 24.32 49.72 1.22
CA ASP A 44 24.83 49.76 2.60
C ASP A 44 23.75 49.45 3.63
N GLU A 45 22.54 49.99 3.44
CA GLU A 45 21.40 49.76 4.34
C GLU A 45 20.87 48.34 4.21
N ALA A 46 20.75 47.83 2.98
CA ALA A 46 20.40 46.43 2.73
C ALA A 46 21.41 45.49 3.43
N LEU A 47 22.71 45.77 3.29
CA LEU A 47 23.76 44.96 3.87
C LEU A 47 23.75 45.03 5.41
N ALA A 48 23.54 46.20 6.00
CA ALA A 48 23.39 46.35 7.45
C ALA A 48 22.21 45.50 7.96
N MET A 49 21.05 45.60 7.32
CA MET A 49 19.87 44.80 7.67
C MET A 49 20.16 43.29 7.57
N LEU A 50 20.80 42.85 6.49
CA LEU A 50 21.16 41.43 6.27
C LEU A 50 22.25 40.91 7.22
N ASN A 51 23.06 41.77 7.84
CA ASN A 51 24.02 41.39 8.89
C ASN A 51 23.34 41.07 10.22
N GLU A 52 22.20 41.71 10.49
CA GLU A 52 21.44 41.51 11.72
C GLU A 52 20.49 40.31 11.66
N MET A 53 20.21 39.82 10.45
CA MET A 53 19.35 38.65 10.26
C MET A 53 20.05 37.36 10.68
N HIS A 54 19.43 36.67 11.64
CA HIS A 54 19.77 35.30 11.98
C HIS A 54 18.65 34.38 11.50
N PRO A 55 18.94 33.36 10.67
CA PRO A 55 17.93 32.39 10.24
C PRO A 55 17.30 31.72 11.45
N ASN A 56 15.98 31.65 11.48
CA ASN A 56 15.29 30.98 12.58
C ASN A 56 15.56 29.48 12.52
N ASP A 57 15.69 28.83 13.68
CA ASP A 57 15.78 27.37 13.75
C ASP A 57 14.45 26.75 13.29
N GLY A 58 14.43 26.27 12.05
CA GLY A 58 13.22 25.76 11.41
C GLY A 58 13.49 25.09 10.07
N PRO A 59 12.46 24.47 9.47
CA PRO A 59 12.60 23.72 8.22
C PRO A 59 13.10 24.58 7.04
N ASN A 60 12.85 25.90 7.09
CA ASN A 60 13.27 26.84 6.03
C ASN A 60 14.59 27.56 6.33
N ALA A 61 15.27 27.26 7.45
CA ALA A 61 16.47 27.98 7.89
C ALA A 61 17.59 27.99 6.84
N SER A 62 17.76 26.86 6.12
CA SER A 62 18.77 26.73 5.06
C SER A 62 18.45 27.59 3.84
N ILE A 63 17.16 27.67 3.47
CA ILE A 63 16.66 28.49 2.36
C ILE A 63 16.79 29.99 2.72
N GLU A 64 16.44 30.34 3.94
CA GLU A 64 16.55 31.69 4.48
C GLU A 64 18.01 32.14 4.54
N ARG A 65 18.90 31.33 5.12
CA ARG A 65 20.35 31.58 5.17
C ARG A 65 20.94 31.77 3.78
N ARG A 66 20.57 30.92 2.82
CA ARG A 66 21.01 31.06 1.42
C ARG A 66 20.55 32.39 0.82
N SER A 67 19.29 32.75 1.02
CA SER A 67 18.71 33.99 0.49
C SER A 67 19.40 35.22 1.09
N ILE A 68 19.70 35.20 2.40
CA ILE A 68 20.46 36.24 3.09
C ILE A 68 21.86 36.39 2.46
N GLU A 69 22.62 35.30 2.34
CA GLU A 69 23.97 35.34 1.75
C GLU A 69 23.97 35.73 0.27
N GLN A 70 22.92 35.36 -0.47
CA GLN A 70 22.73 35.78 -1.85
C GLN A 70 22.65 37.31 -1.93
N TYR A 71 21.73 37.96 -1.20
CA TYR A 71 21.61 39.42 -1.24
C TYR A 71 22.84 40.14 -0.64
N ARG A 72 23.47 39.58 0.41
CA ARG A 72 24.71 40.10 0.97
C ARG A 72 25.81 40.13 -0.08
N SER A 73 26.02 39.03 -0.79
CA SER A 73 27.03 38.95 -1.84
C SER A 73 26.81 40.00 -2.94
N LEU A 74 25.56 40.22 -3.36
CA LEU A 74 25.21 41.21 -4.37
C LEU A 74 25.48 42.65 -3.88
N CYS A 75 25.11 42.97 -2.63
CA CYS A 75 25.40 44.27 -2.02
C CYS A 75 26.92 44.51 -1.89
N LEU A 76 27.67 43.51 -1.42
CA LEU A 76 29.12 43.60 -1.24
C LEU A 76 29.85 43.81 -2.57
N LEU A 77 29.40 43.14 -3.64
CA LEU A 77 29.94 43.37 -4.99
C LEU A 77 29.64 44.79 -5.50
N ALA A 78 28.43 45.30 -5.28
CA ALA A 78 28.04 46.65 -5.67
C ALA A 78 28.86 47.72 -4.91
N LEU A 79 29.19 47.47 -3.64
CA LEU A 79 30.01 48.33 -2.79
C LEU A 79 31.53 48.17 -3.02
N GLY A 80 31.96 47.25 -3.91
CA GLY A 80 33.37 46.99 -4.17
C GLY A 80 34.13 46.24 -3.06
N ARG A 81 33.41 45.65 -2.09
CA ARG A 81 33.98 44.89 -0.95
C ARG A 81 34.29 43.45 -1.35
N ALA A 82 35.30 43.27 -2.21
CA ALA A 82 35.57 42.02 -2.91
C ALA A 82 35.81 40.80 -2.00
N SER A 83 36.63 40.93 -0.94
CA SER A 83 36.94 39.81 -0.04
C SER A 83 35.72 39.31 0.73
N GLU A 84 34.87 40.22 1.18
CA GLU A 84 33.64 39.87 1.89
C GLU A 84 32.60 39.29 0.94
N ALA A 85 32.50 39.84 -0.28
CA ALA A 85 31.67 39.27 -1.33
C ALA A 85 32.07 37.82 -1.63
N GLU A 86 33.37 37.53 -1.75
CA GLU A 86 33.86 36.17 -1.99
C GLU A 86 33.39 35.19 -0.90
N SER A 87 33.49 35.58 0.37
CA SER A 87 33.00 34.78 1.51
C SER A 87 31.49 34.53 1.46
N ALA A 88 30.69 35.57 1.14
CA ALA A 88 29.24 35.44 1.01
C ALA A 88 28.85 34.53 -0.16
N ILE A 89 29.53 34.68 -1.32
CA ILE A 89 29.34 33.80 -2.48
C ILE A 89 29.70 32.36 -2.11
N ALA A 90 30.81 32.14 -1.40
CA ALA A 90 31.24 30.81 -0.97
C ALA A 90 30.18 30.13 -0.10
N ALA A 91 29.53 30.88 0.80
CA ALA A 91 28.43 30.37 1.62
C ALA A 91 27.21 29.97 0.75
N VAL A 92 26.84 30.79 -0.24
CA VAL A 92 25.76 30.46 -1.19
C VAL A 92 26.10 29.18 -1.95
N VAL A 93 27.28 29.10 -2.58
CA VAL A 93 27.71 27.96 -3.40
C VAL A 93 27.84 26.67 -2.58
N THR A 94 28.29 26.76 -1.34
CA THR A 94 28.35 25.59 -0.44
C THR A 94 26.95 25.06 -0.13
N SER A 95 25.97 25.96 0.08
CA SER A 95 24.57 25.59 0.33
C SER A 95 23.81 25.14 -0.91
N ASP A 96 24.14 25.70 -2.08
CA ASP A 96 23.56 25.40 -3.38
C ASP A 96 24.64 25.44 -4.48
N PRO A 97 25.28 24.29 -4.73
CA PRO A 97 26.31 24.20 -5.75
C PRO A 97 25.79 24.39 -7.18
N TRP A 98 24.48 24.48 -7.41
CA TRP A 98 23.89 24.72 -8.74
C TRP A 98 23.43 26.15 -8.94
N TYR A 99 23.45 26.98 -7.90
CA TYR A 99 23.08 28.38 -8.04
C TYR A 99 24.10 29.15 -8.89
N GLN A 100 23.60 29.80 -9.93
CA GLN A 100 24.32 30.74 -10.77
C GLN A 100 23.41 31.92 -11.09
N PRO A 101 23.85 33.18 -10.88
CA PRO A 101 23.10 34.33 -11.34
C PRO A 101 22.97 34.32 -12.86
N ASN A 102 21.75 34.46 -13.37
CA ASN A 102 21.49 34.52 -14.81
C ASN A 102 21.82 35.91 -15.40
N GLU A 103 21.71 36.06 -16.72
CA GLU A 103 22.05 37.33 -17.40
C GLU A 103 21.03 38.45 -17.17
N SER A 104 19.76 38.14 -16.89
CA SER A 104 18.72 39.14 -16.64
C SER A 104 18.83 39.76 -15.25
N ASP A 105 19.34 39.00 -14.29
CA ASP A 105 19.29 39.34 -12.87
C ASP A 105 20.64 39.84 -12.34
N ALA A 106 21.73 39.67 -13.12
CA ALA A 106 23.08 40.00 -12.67
C ALA A 106 23.99 40.56 -13.77
N SER A 107 24.78 41.57 -13.42
CA SER A 107 25.80 42.14 -14.30
C SER A 107 26.90 41.11 -14.63
N PRO A 108 27.64 41.30 -15.75
CA PRO A 108 28.77 40.41 -16.10
C PRO A 108 29.78 40.23 -14.96
N ARG A 109 30.09 41.32 -14.23
CA ARG A 109 31.02 41.28 -13.07
C ARG A 109 30.51 40.36 -11.96
N VAL A 110 29.22 40.39 -11.66
CA VAL A 110 28.61 39.52 -10.64
C VAL A 110 28.69 38.06 -11.07
N ARG A 111 28.33 37.77 -12.34
CA ARG A 111 28.40 36.40 -12.87
C ARG A 111 29.82 35.85 -12.86
N THR A 112 30.82 36.65 -13.23
CA THR A 112 32.23 36.27 -13.15
C THR A 112 32.64 35.95 -11.72
N ALA A 113 32.28 36.80 -10.74
CA ALA A 113 32.62 36.55 -9.33
C ALA A 113 32.03 35.23 -8.81
N PHE A 114 30.78 34.90 -9.17
CA PHE A 114 30.19 33.60 -8.83
C PHE A 114 30.91 32.43 -9.51
N SER A 115 31.18 32.52 -10.82
CA SER A 115 31.92 31.48 -11.56
C SER A 115 33.29 31.23 -10.94
N ASP A 116 34.03 32.29 -10.58
CA ASP A 116 35.38 32.17 -10.01
C ASP A 116 35.36 31.44 -8.66
N VAL A 117 34.39 31.74 -7.79
CA VAL A 117 34.23 31.04 -6.51
C VAL A 117 33.77 29.60 -6.70
N ARG A 118 32.82 29.36 -7.61
CA ARG A 118 32.37 28.01 -7.96
C ARG A 118 33.53 27.15 -8.45
N GLN A 119 34.38 27.68 -9.33
CA GLN A 119 35.56 26.97 -9.81
C GLN A 119 36.52 26.59 -8.68
N LYS A 120 36.62 27.37 -7.60
CA LYS A 120 37.43 27.01 -6.44
C LYS A 120 36.78 25.91 -5.58
N LEU A 121 35.47 26.00 -5.34
CA LEU A 121 34.77 25.17 -4.35
C LEU A 121 34.20 23.86 -4.90
N LEU A 122 33.78 23.82 -6.17
CA LEU A 122 33.13 22.65 -6.75
C LEU A 122 33.93 21.35 -6.62
N PRO A 123 35.28 21.31 -6.77
CA PRO A 123 36.04 20.08 -6.55
C PRO A 123 35.91 19.50 -5.15
N GLU A 124 35.96 20.35 -4.12
CA GLU A 124 35.83 19.91 -2.72
C GLU A 124 34.41 19.42 -2.45
N ILE A 125 33.41 20.18 -2.90
CA ILE A 125 31.99 19.80 -2.78
C ILE A 125 31.71 18.46 -3.48
N ALA A 126 32.25 18.24 -4.68
CA ALA A 126 32.09 16.99 -5.42
C ALA A 126 32.71 15.80 -4.67
N ASN A 127 33.90 15.95 -4.10
CA ASN A 127 34.54 14.92 -3.28
C ASN A 127 33.71 14.60 -2.02
N GLY A 128 33.23 15.61 -1.31
CA GLY A 128 32.37 15.42 -0.14
C GLY A 128 31.06 14.69 -0.48
N ARG A 129 30.42 15.05 -1.58
CA ARG A 129 29.20 14.36 -2.05
C ARG A 129 29.48 12.94 -2.52
N TYR A 130 30.61 12.69 -3.17
CA TYR A 130 31.02 11.33 -3.52
C TYR A 130 31.22 10.46 -2.27
N ALA A 131 31.88 10.98 -1.23
CA ALA A 131 32.05 10.26 0.03
C ALA A 131 30.71 9.90 0.68
N ALA A 132 29.75 10.84 0.71
CA ALA A 132 28.40 10.59 1.21
C ALA A 132 27.65 9.54 0.37
N ALA A 133 27.71 9.64 -0.96
CA ALA A 133 27.13 8.67 -1.89
C ALA A 133 27.70 7.27 -1.68
N LYS A 134 29.02 7.17 -1.52
CA LYS A 134 29.71 5.93 -1.22
C LYS A 134 29.29 5.36 0.13
N GLN A 135 29.12 6.19 1.15
CA GLN A 135 28.62 5.75 2.45
C GLN A 135 27.19 5.17 2.35
N ALA A 136 26.31 5.77 1.54
CA ALA A 136 24.98 5.21 1.27
C ALA A 136 25.05 3.85 0.57
N TYR A 137 25.92 3.73 -0.43
CA TYR A 137 26.18 2.47 -1.13
C TYR A 137 26.68 1.37 -0.19
N ASP A 138 27.66 1.70 0.65
CA ASP A 138 28.27 0.74 1.58
C ASP A 138 27.26 0.28 2.65
N ARG A 139 26.26 1.12 2.99
CA ARG A 139 25.10 0.74 3.83
C ARG A 139 24.03 -0.06 3.08
N LYS A 140 24.23 -0.37 1.79
CA LYS A 140 23.28 -1.04 0.89
C LYS A 140 21.98 -0.26 0.66
N ASP A 141 21.98 1.03 0.96
CA ASP A 141 20.89 1.94 0.59
C ASP A 141 21.09 2.37 -0.86
N TYR A 142 20.86 1.43 -1.78
CA TYR A 142 21.14 1.62 -3.20
C TYR A 142 20.25 2.68 -3.85
N ALA A 143 19.03 2.89 -3.31
CA ALA A 143 18.13 3.94 -3.77
C ALA A 143 18.71 5.34 -3.47
N ALA A 144 19.13 5.58 -2.23
CA ALA A 144 19.77 6.83 -1.86
C ALA A 144 21.12 7.01 -2.57
N ALA A 145 21.94 5.95 -2.64
CA ALA A 145 23.23 5.97 -3.33
C ALA A 145 23.07 6.36 -4.80
N THR A 146 22.08 5.79 -5.50
CA THR A 146 21.77 6.12 -6.89
C THR A 146 21.47 7.60 -7.06
N GLN A 147 20.61 8.18 -6.21
CA GLN A 147 20.29 9.61 -6.28
C GLN A 147 21.52 10.48 -6.01
N GLN A 148 22.34 10.12 -5.01
CA GLN A 148 23.53 10.88 -4.64
C GLN A 148 24.63 10.81 -5.70
N PHE A 149 24.89 9.64 -6.31
CA PHE A 149 25.85 9.53 -7.41
C PHE A 149 25.41 10.32 -8.66
N ARG A 150 24.11 10.41 -8.95
CA ARG A 150 23.61 11.30 -10.02
C ARG A 150 23.92 12.77 -9.73
N GLN A 151 23.79 13.22 -8.48
CA GLN A 151 24.17 14.58 -8.10
C GLN A 151 25.67 14.82 -8.23
N VAL A 152 26.50 13.85 -7.85
CA VAL A 152 27.96 13.91 -8.04
C VAL A 152 28.31 14.04 -9.52
N MET A 153 27.70 13.21 -10.38
CA MET A 153 27.88 13.30 -11.83
C MET A 153 27.47 14.67 -12.37
N ALA A 154 26.33 15.20 -11.95
CA ALA A 154 25.85 16.52 -12.37
C ALA A 154 26.83 17.65 -11.97
N LEU A 155 27.48 17.57 -10.80
CA LEU A 155 28.52 18.53 -10.41
C LEU A 155 29.80 18.38 -11.23
N LEU A 156 30.18 17.14 -11.57
CA LEU A 156 31.37 16.86 -12.37
C LEU A 156 31.19 17.25 -13.84
N ASP A 157 29.94 17.31 -14.32
CA ASP A 157 29.55 17.78 -15.65
C ASP A 157 29.35 19.31 -15.73
N ASP A 158 29.42 20.01 -14.59
CA ASP A 158 29.25 21.46 -14.53
C ASP A 158 30.36 22.18 -15.31
N PRO A 159 30.04 23.23 -16.11
CA PRO A 159 31.04 23.97 -16.88
C PRO A 159 32.14 24.58 -16.00
N ASP A 160 31.83 24.97 -14.76
CA ASP A 160 32.81 25.51 -13.80
C ASP A 160 33.73 24.42 -13.21
N MET A 161 33.43 23.13 -13.39
CA MET A 161 34.35 22.05 -13.06
C MET A 161 35.57 22.05 -14.01
N ARG A 162 35.40 22.55 -15.25
CA ARG A 162 36.46 22.63 -16.29
C ARG A 162 37.15 21.28 -16.55
N GLY A 163 36.40 20.19 -16.50
CA GLY A 163 36.90 18.83 -16.74
C GLY A 163 37.84 18.27 -15.65
N ARG A 164 37.98 18.93 -14.50
CA ARG A 164 38.72 18.39 -13.35
C ARG A 164 38.02 17.15 -12.78
N LEU A 165 38.80 16.34 -12.06
CA LEU A 165 38.30 15.12 -11.38
C LEU A 165 37.72 14.06 -12.34
N ALA A 166 38.32 13.89 -13.53
CA ALA A 166 37.91 12.88 -14.50
C ALA A 166 37.90 11.45 -13.90
N ASP A 167 38.87 11.12 -13.06
CA ASP A 167 38.91 9.82 -12.36
C ASP A 167 37.75 9.64 -11.40
N LEU A 168 37.39 10.71 -10.65
CA LEU A 168 36.24 10.68 -9.75
C LEU A 168 34.94 10.48 -10.54
N LYS A 169 34.83 11.08 -11.73
CA LYS A 169 33.68 10.88 -12.63
C LYS A 169 33.57 9.42 -13.07
N LEU A 170 34.69 8.79 -13.43
CA LEU A 170 34.71 7.37 -13.77
C LEU A 170 34.26 6.49 -12.59
N LEU A 171 34.78 6.77 -11.38
CA LEU A 171 34.39 6.06 -10.16
C LEU A 171 32.90 6.26 -9.84
N ALA A 172 32.42 7.50 -9.85
CA ALA A 172 31.02 7.83 -9.57
C ALA A 172 30.08 7.16 -10.57
N LYS A 173 30.43 7.11 -11.86
CA LYS A 173 29.68 6.37 -12.88
C LYS A 173 29.62 4.87 -12.57
N GLY A 174 30.75 4.26 -12.26
CA GLY A 174 30.80 2.83 -11.94
C GLY A 174 29.92 2.47 -10.73
N PHE A 175 29.99 3.26 -9.66
CA PHE A 175 29.13 3.04 -8.49
C PHE A 175 27.66 3.34 -8.77
N LEU A 176 27.34 4.33 -9.61
CA LEU A 176 25.97 4.57 -10.06
C LEU A 176 25.40 3.34 -10.77
N ASP A 177 26.14 2.78 -11.73
CA ASP A 177 25.74 1.58 -12.48
C ASP A 177 25.52 0.39 -11.54
N LEU A 178 26.43 0.16 -10.59
CA LEU A 178 26.30 -0.89 -9.58
C LEU A 178 25.09 -0.67 -8.66
N SER A 179 24.85 0.57 -8.23
CA SER A 179 23.69 0.91 -7.38
C SER A 179 22.37 0.64 -8.10
N LEU A 180 22.30 0.98 -9.39
CA LEU A 180 21.12 0.73 -10.21
C LEU A 180 20.82 -0.77 -10.30
N VAL A 181 21.83 -1.58 -10.64
CA VAL A 181 21.67 -3.05 -10.72
C VAL A 181 21.28 -3.62 -9.37
N ALA A 182 21.92 -3.19 -8.28
CA ALA A 182 21.64 -3.68 -6.94
C ALA A 182 20.25 -3.28 -6.41
N SER A 183 19.66 -2.20 -6.95
CA SER A 183 18.29 -1.76 -6.63
C SER A 183 17.19 -2.53 -7.38
N MET A 184 17.55 -3.33 -8.38
CA MET A 184 16.58 -4.11 -9.14
C MET A 184 15.99 -5.21 -8.25
N PRO A 185 14.66 -5.40 -8.26
CA PRO A 185 14.07 -6.53 -7.56
C PRO A 185 14.66 -7.83 -8.09
N PRO A 186 14.91 -8.83 -7.22
CA PRO A 186 15.39 -10.13 -7.66
C PRO A 186 14.50 -10.69 -8.77
N PRO A 187 15.07 -11.33 -9.81
CA PRO A 187 14.27 -11.97 -10.83
C PRO A 187 13.30 -12.95 -10.15
N GLU A 188 12.03 -12.86 -10.54
CA GLU A 188 11.01 -13.74 -9.99
C GLU A 188 11.45 -15.19 -10.24
N PRO A 189 11.43 -16.07 -9.22
CA PRO A 189 11.81 -17.46 -9.41
C PRO A 189 10.96 -18.05 -10.54
N PRO A 190 11.54 -18.93 -11.39
CA PRO A 190 10.78 -19.55 -12.47
C PRO A 190 9.53 -20.17 -11.88
N ARG A 191 8.37 -19.69 -12.34
CA ARG A 191 7.06 -20.20 -11.91
C ARG A 191 7.08 -21.70 -12.18
N ARG A 192 7.17 -22.51 -11.12
CA ARG A 192 6.97 -23.95 -11.25
C ARG A 192 5.59 -24.13 -11.86
N GLU A 193 5.54 -24.66 -13.08
CA GLU A 193 4.28 -25.11 -13.67
C GLU A 193 3.62 -26.02 -12.65
N ALA A 194 2.42 -25.67 -12.21
CA ALA A 194 1.64 -26.54 -11.35
C ALA A 194 1.52 -27.89 -12.06
N PRO A 195 1.73 -29.02 -11.36
CA PRO A 195 1.50 -30.32 -11.98
C PRO A 195 0.10 -30.34 -12.60
N PRO A 196 -0.06 -30.92 -13.79
CA PRO A 196 -1.35 -30.98 -14.45
C PRO A 196 -2.38 -31.58 -13.48
N PRO A 197 -3.62 -31.07 -13.46
CA PRO A 197 -4.64 -31.59 -12.55
C PRO A 197 -4.77 -33.10 -12.74
N PRO A 198 -4.91 -33.87 -11.64
CA PRO A 198 -5.04 -35.31 -11.72
C PRO A 198 -6.23 -35.68 -12.64
N PRO A 199 -6.10 -36.73 -13.47
CA PRO A 199 -7.19 -37.15 -14.33
C PRO A 199 -8.47 -37.40 -13.51
N PRO A 200 -9.66 -37.15 -14.08
CA PRO A 200 -10.93 -37.40 -13.39
C PRO A 200 -10.98 -38.81 -12.82
N ALA A 201 -11.35 -38.93 -11.54
CA ALA A 201 -11.45 -40.22 -10.85
C ALA A 201 -12.35 -41.18 -11.65
N GLN A 202 -11.79 -42.31 -12.08
CA GLN A 202 -12.55 -43.37 -12.72
C GLN A 202 -13.24 -44.21 -11.65
N PRO A 203 -14.45 -44.75 -11.91
CA PRO A 203 -15.10 -45.62 -10.96
C PRO A 203 -14.26 -46.87 -10.72
N GLU A 204 -13.93 -47.14 -9.44
CA GLU A 204 -13.15 -48.32 -9.07
C GLU A 204 -13.97 -49.61 -9.31
N PRO A 205 -13.36 -50.64 -9.94
CA PRO A 205 -14.04 -51.91 -10.15
C PRO A 205 -14.40 -52.56 -8.82
N ASN A 206 -15.64 -53.05 -8.69
CA ASN A 206 -16.22 -53.69 -7.50
C ASN A 206 -16.45 -52.81 -6.26
N ARG A 207 -16.22 -51.49 -6.32
CA ARG A 207 -16.63 -50.60 -5.24
C ARG A 207 -18.16 -50.47 -5.17
N ILE A 208 -18.70 -50.49 -3.96
CA ILE A 208 -20.11 -50.19 -3.70
C ILE A 208 -20.17 -48.78 -3.10
N TYR A 209 -20.78 -47.86 -3.83
CA TYR A 209 -20.87 -46.46 -3.45
C TYR A 209 -22.04 -46.18 -2.50
N MET A 210 -21.94 -45.15 -1.67
CA MET A 210 -23.00 -44.69 -0.76
C MET A 210 -23.28 -43.19 -0.99
N SER A 211 -24.17 -42.63 -0.18
CA SER A 211 -24.54 -41.20 -0.25
C SER A 211 -23.45 -40.23 0.20
N ASP A 212 -22.40 -40.69 0.88
CA ASP A 212 -21.28 -39.87 1.35
C ASP A 212 -20.12 -39.80 0.34
N ASP A 213 -20.16 -40.61 -0.72
CA ASP A 213 -19.16 -40.60 -1.78
C ASP A 213 -19.29 -39.36 -2.66
N LEU A 214 -18.18 -38.66 -2.83
CA LEU A 214 -18.09 -37.47 -3.69
C LEU A 214 -18.31 -37.84 -5.17
N ASN A 215 -19.02 -36.96 -5.89
CA ASN A 215 -19.28 -37.09 -7.34
C ASN A 215 -20.10 -38.32 -7.76
N VAL A 216 -20.90 -38.87 -6.84
CA VAL A 216 -21.89 -39.93 -7.12
C VAL A 216 -23.27 -39.32 -7.24
N LEU A 217 -23.97 -39.59 -8.35
CA LEU A 217 -25.41 -39.38 -8.44
C LEU A 217 -26.13 -40.63 -7.91
N PRO A 218 -26.99 -40.51 -6.87
CA PRO A 218 -27.64 -41.66 -6.25
C PRO A 218 -28.70 -42.29 -7.17
N PRO A 219 -29.08 -43.56 -6.95
CA PRO A 219 -30.04 -44.26 -7.79
C PRO A 219 -31.47 -43.76 -7.53
N SER A 220 -32.25 -43.57 -8.60
CA SER A 220 -33.65 -43.13 -8.55
C SER A 220 -34.61 -44.31 -8.75
N PRO A 221 -35.73 -44.40 -8.02
CA PRO A 221 -36.64 -45.56 -8.12
C PRO A 221 -37.41 -45.56 -9.45
N ILE A 222 -37.37 -46.67 -10.17
CA ILE A 222 -38.25 -46.94 -11.33
C ILE A 222 -39.47 -47.73 -10.85
N LYS A 223 -39.24 -48.78 -10.03
CA LYS A 223 -40.27 -49.62 -9.42
C LYS A 223 -39.84 -49.98 -8.00
N GLN A 224 -40.52 -49.42 -7.01
CA GLN A 224 -40.29 -49.68 -5.59
C GLN A 224 -41.64 -49.88 -4.88
N ASN A 225 -42.26 -51.05 -5.07
CA ASN A 225 -43.53 -51.36 -4.43
C ASN A 225 -43.29 -51.93 -3.02
N VAL A 226 -43.76 -51.21 -2.00
CA VAL A 226 -43.72 -51.68 -0.61
C VAL A 226 -45.01 -52.48 -0.35
N PRO A 227 -44.92 -53.76 0.07
CA PRO A 227 -46.08 -54.56 0.40
C PRO A 227 -46.96 -53.88 1.46
N ARG A 228 -48.27 -54.14 1.44
CA ARG A 228 -49.13 -53.70 2.55
C ARG A 228 -48.94 -54.62 3.74
N LEU A 229 -48.94 -54.06 4.95
CA LEU A 229 -48.91 -54.85 6.17
C LEU A 229 -50.27 -55.58 6.37
N PRO A 230 -50.29 -56.89 6.60
CA PRO A 230 -51.52 -57.60 6.95
C PRO A 230 -52.13 -57.08 8.26
N GLY A 231 -53.46 -56.95 8.32
CA GLY A 231 -54.18 -56.34 9.45
C GLY A 231 -53.85 -56.97 10.81
N GLY A 232 -53.64 -58.30 10.86
CA GLY A 232 -53.31 -59.05 12.08
C GLY A 232 -51.92 -58.77 12.67
N MET A 233 -51.08 -57.98 12.01
CA MET A 233 -49.73 -57.62 12.48
C MET A 233 -49.60 -56.13 12.83
N THR A 234 -50.64 -55.34 12.61
CA THR A 234 -50.62 -53.86 12.73
C THR A 234 -50.35 -53.37 14.16
N ALA A 235 -50.88 -54.05 15.18
CA ALA A 235 -50.75 -53.63 16.58
C ALA A 235 -49.35 -53.88 17.16
N GLN A 236 -48.61 -54.86 16.64
CA GLN A 236 -47.27 -55.25 17.12
C GLN A 236 -46.13 -54.75 16.21
N ALA A 237 -46.44 -54.18 15.04
CA ALA A 237 -45.43 -53.63 14.15
C ALA A 237 -44.92 -52.27 14.65
N ARG A 238 -43.63 -51.99 14.40
CA ARG A 238 -43.04 -50.66 14.64
C ARG A 238 -43.51 -49.68 13.57
N ASP A 239 -43.59 -48.39 13.89
CA ASP A 239 -44.07 -47.37 12.94
C ASP A 239 -43.14 -47.17 11.72
N HIS A 240 -41.85 -47.45 11.87
CA HIS A 240 -40.87 -47.38 10.78
C HIS A 240 -39.78 -48.44 10.91
N GLY A 241 -39.18 -48.78 9.77
CA GLY A 241 -37.99 -49.63 9.69
C GLY A 241 -37.13 -49.24 8.50
N VAL A 242 -35.94 -49.83 8.44
CA VAL A 242 -34.91 -49.44 7.48
C VAL A 242 -34.40 -50.69 6.77
N LEU A 243 -34.48 -50.65 5.44
CA LEU A 243 -33.84 -51.61 4.54
C LEU A 243 -32.57 -51.02 3.99
N GLU A 244 -31.52 -51.82 3.97
CA GLU A 244 -30.36 -51.60 3.14
C GLU A 244 -30.47 -52.46 1.88
N VAL A 245 -30.34 -51.84 0.71
CA VAL A 245 -30.29 -52.53 -0.58
C VAL A 245 -29.00 -52.22 -1.30
N ILE A 246 -28.42 -53.21 -1.96
CA ILE A 246 -27.32 -53.02 -2.92
C ILE A 246 -27.93 -53.11 -4.32
N ILE A 247 -27.78 -52.03 -5.08
CA ILE A 247 -28.25 -51.89 -6.45
C ILE A 247 -27.05 -52.05 -7.39
N ASP A 248 -27.17 -52.89 -8.41
CA ASP A 248 -26.11 -53.11 -9.41
C ASP A 248 -26.06 -52.02 -10.48
N GLU A 249 -25.08 -52.10 -11.38
CA GLU A 249 -24.88 -51.17 -12.50
C GLU A 249 -26.05 -51.18 -13.50
N ALA A 250 -26.91 -52.20 -13.47
CA ALA A 250 -28.12 -52.31 -14.28
C ALA A 250 -29.39 -51.83 -13.53
N GLY A 251 -29.25 -51.34 -12.30
CA GLY A 251 -30.37 -50.84 -11.51
C GLY A 251 -31.21 -51.93 -10.82
N ARG A 252 -30.69 -53.15 -10.71
CA ARG A 252 -31.35 -54.28 -10.04
C ARG A 252 -30.85 -54.39 -8.60
N VAL A 253 -31.76 -54.74 -7.68
CA VAL A 253 -31.39 -55.04 -6.31
C VAL A 253 -30.74 -56.42 -6.25
N ILE A 254 -29.47 -56.49 -5.87
CA ILE A 254 -28.67 -57.73 -5.78
C ILE A 254 -28.47 -58.21 -4.34
N ALA A 255 -28.68 -57.35 -3.34
CA ALA A 255 -28.68 -57.73 -1.93
C ALA A 255 -29.66 -56.86 -1.14
N VAL A 256 -30.25 -57.45 -0.09
CA VAL A 256 -31.20 -56.79 0.82
C VAL A 256 -30.89 -57.22 2.25
N THR A 257 -30.79 -56.24 3.15
CA THR A 257 -30.56 -56.44 4.58
C THR A 257 -31.53 -55.58 5.40
N ILE A 258 -32.17 -56.16 6.40
CA ILE A 258 -32.97 -55.40 7.38
C ILE A 258 -32.01 -54.76 8.38
N ARG A 259 -31.96 -53.42 8.41
CA ARG A 259 -31.19 -52.65 9.40
C ARG A 259 -32.02 -52.34 10.64
N GLN A 260 -33.32 -52.10 10.44
CA GLN A 260 -34.28 -51.91 11.52
C GLN A 260 -35.56 -52.66 11.17
N SER A 261 -35.85 -53.70 11.96
CA SER A 261 -37.02 -54.57 11.79
C SER A 261 -38.32 -53.81 12.07
N LEU A 262 -39.33 -54.02 11.22
CA LEU A 262 -40.71 -53.56 11.41
C LEU A 262 -41.51 -54.61 12.19
N HIS A 263 -41.43 -55.87 11.75
CA HIS A 263 -42.03 -57.03 12.39
C HIS A 263 -41.42 -58.30 11.76
N VAL A 264 -41.08 -59.32 12.55
CA VAL A 264 -40.30 -60.50 12.09
C VAL A 264 -40.90 -61.17 10.85
N GLN A 265 -42.21 -61.37 10.80
CA GLN A 265 -42.89 -62.03 9.68
C GLN A 265 -43.03 -61.11 8.46
N TYR A 266 -43.14 -59.80 8.68
CA TYR A 266 -43.29 -58.82 7.60
C TYR A 266 -41.95 -58.51 6.93
N ASP A 267 -40.86 -58.53 7.69
CA ASP A 267 -39.51 -58.33 7.17
C ASP A 267 -39.18 -59.32 6.04
N ALA A 268 -39.58 -60.59 6.16
CA ALA A 268 -39.39 -61.59 5.10
C ALA A 268 -40.16 -61.25 3.81
N VAL A 269 -41.40 -60.78 3.94
CA VAL A 269 -42.23 -60.32 2.81
C VAL A 269 -41.61 -59.10 2.15
N LEU A 270 -41.12 -58.16 2.95
CA LEU A 270 -40.49 -56.93 2.51
C LEU A 270 -39.15 -57.19 1.81
N MET A 271 -38.33 -58.09 2.32
CA MET A 271 -37.08 -58.51 1.68
C MET A 271 -37.31 -59.17 0.32
N ASN A 272 -38.32 -60.02 0.19
CA ASN A 272 -38.66 -60.66 -1.08
C ASN A 272 -39.15 -59.65 -2.11
N ALA A 273 -40.05 -58.74 -1.71
CA ALA A 273 -40.49 -57.65 -2.58
C ALA A 273 -39.34 -56.73 -3.00
N ALA A 274 -38.40 -56.44 -2.10
CA ALA A 274 -37.26 -55.57 -2.38
C ALA A 274 -36.30 -56.11 -3.45
N ARG A 275 -36.17 -57.43 -3.58
CA ARG A 275 -35.37 -58.06 -4.66
C ARG A 275 -35.96 -57.82 -6.06
N GLU A 276 -37.26 -57.55 -6.13
CA GLU A 276 -37.95 -57.26 -7.40
C GLU A 276 -37.92 -55.78 -7.78
N TRP A 277 -37.40 -54.90 -6.91
CA TRP A 277 -37.32 -53.47 -7.19
C TRP A 277 -36.36 -53.16 -8.34
N ARG A 278 -36.64 -52.05 -9.02
CA ARG A 278 -35.85 -51.52 -10.14
C ARG A 278 -35.57 -50.06 -9.92
N TYR A 279 -34.35 -49.65 -10.24
CA TYR A 279 -33.84 -48.30 -10.11
C TYR A 279 -33.16 -47.86 -11.39
N GLN A 280 -33.09 -46.56 -11.63
CA GLN A 280 -32.04 -46.00 -12.45
C GLN A 280 -30.74 -46.13 -11.64
N PRO A 281 -29.66 -46.72 -12.20
CA PRO A 281 -28.44 -46.98 -11.44
C PRO A 281 -27.79 -45.68 -10.98
N ALA A 282 -27.02 -45.76 -9.90
CA ALA A 282 -26.16 -44.66 -9.50
C ALA A 282 -25.06 -44.45 -10.53
N THR A 283 -24.60 -43.21 -10.71
CA THR A 283 -23.54 -42.92 -11.67
C THR A 283 -22.40 -42.09 -11.08
N VAL A 284 -21.17 -42.47 -11.40
CA VAL A 284 -19.96 -41.64 -11.20
C VAL A 284 -19.51 -41.17 -12.56
N ASN A 285 -19.48 -39.84 -12.78
CA ASN A 285 -19.10 -39.25 -14.07
C ASN A 285 -19.88 -39.87 -15.26
N GLY A 286 -21.18 -40.14 -15.08
CA GLY A 286 -22.07 -40.74 -16.09
C GLY A 286 -21.94 -42.25 -16.29
N LYS A 287 -20.99 -42.93 -15.64
CA LYS A 287 -20.84 -44.39 -15.70
C LYS A 287 -21.64 -45.06 -14.57
N PRO A 288 -22.49 -46.05 -14.85
CA PRO A 288 -23.22 -46.79 -13.82
C PRO A 288 -22.29 -47.50 -12.83
N VAL A 289 -22.61 -47.45 -11.54
CA VAL A 289 -21.85 -48.07 -10.44
C VAL A 289 -22.78 -48.79 -9.47
N LYS A 290 -22.23 -49.77 -8.72
CA LYS A 290 -22.96 -50.40 -7.62
C LYS A 290 -23.18 -49.40 -6.50
N TYR A 291 -24.36 -49.40 -5.91
CA TYR A 291 -24.71 -48.43 -4.87
C TYR A 291 -25.48 -49.07 -3.74
N ARG A 292 -25.14 -48.71 -2.50
CA ARG A 292 -25.88 -49.11 -1.31
C ARG A 292 -26.81 -47.98 -0.88
N LYS A 293 -28.10 -48.27 -0.88
CA LYS A 293 -29.15 -47.34 -0.51
C LYS A 293 -29.81 -47.78 0.79
N LEU A 294 -29.93 -46.86 1.73
CA LEU A 294 -30.78 -47.01 2.91
C LEU A 294 -32.17 -46.48 2.58
N ILE A 295 -33.19 -47.29 2.79
CA ILE A 295 -34.60 -47.01 2.50
C ILE A 295 -35.36 -47.13 3.80
N GLN A 296 -35.90 -46.00 4.27
CA GLN A 296 -36.84 -46.01 5.39
C GLN A 296 -38.24 -46.33 4.87
N VAL A 297 -38.87 -47.33 5.47
CA VAL A 297 -40.26 -47.71 5.24
C VAL A 297 -41.07 -47.25 6.44
N ASN A 298 -42.08 -46.43 6.19
CA ASN A 298 -43.01 -45.97 7.22
C ASN A 298 -44.35 -46.70 7.05
N LEU A 299 -44.91 -47.21 8.14
CA LEU A 299 -46.22 -47.81 8.17
C LEU A 299 -47.25 -46.72 8.50
N SER A 300 -48.03 -46.28 7.51
CA SER A 300 -49.17 -45.42 7.77
C SER A 300 -50.32 -46.26 8.34
N ARG A 301 -50.68 -45.99 9.59
CA ARG A 301 -51.87 -46.56 10.25
C ARG A 301 -53.10 -45.83 9.70
N GLN A 302 -53.56 -46.17 8.50
CA GLN A 302 -54.78 -45.58 7.97
C GLN A 302 -56.00 -46.20 8.67
N GLU A 303 -56.77 -45.35 9.37
CA GLU A 303 -58.14 -45.64 9.81
C GLU A 303 -58.98 -46.05 8.61
N GLN A 304 -59.60 -47.22 8.70
CA GLN A 304 -60.70 -47.61 7.84
C GLN A 304 -61.89 -46.69 8.12
N GLN A 305 -62.21 -45.79 7.19
CA GLN A 305 -63.58 -45.39 6.95
C GLN A 305 -63.94 -45.73 5.51
N GLN A 306 -65.04 -46.47 5.37
CA GLN A 306 -65.79 -46.84 4.17
C GLN A 306 -65.23 -48.05 3.41
N GLN A 307 -65.90 -49.21 3.35
CA GLN A 307 -67.27 -49.59 3.71
C GLN A 307 -67.29 -50.94 4.44
#